data_AF-A0A2D8KPN1-F1
#
_entry.id   AF-A0A2D8KPN1-F1
#
_cell.length_a   1.000
_cell.length_b   1.000
_cell.length_c   1.000
_cell.angle_alpha   90.00
_cell.angle_beta   90.00
_cell.angle_gamma   90.00
#
_symmetry.space_group_name_H-M   'P 1'
#
loop_
_entity.id
_entity.type
_entity.pdbx_description
1 polymer ?
#
loop_
_entity_poly.entity_id
_entity_poly.type
_entity_poly.pdbx_seq_one_letter_code
_entity_poly.pdbx_strand_id
1 'polypeptide(L)'
;MPANPKYLTQSNWQRFAKITAGILGGYALSVTMHMVLALVFDPVKVLITSTYSIFILWATLMILAFLARNGWKILGIYLLISLVFCAMVYFGNAHNPINS
;
A
#
# COMPACT_ATOMS: atom_id res chain seq x y z
N MET A 1 11.20 31.85 11.65
CA MET A 1 12.50 31.43 11.05
C MET A 1 12.20 30.59 9.81
N PRO A 2 12.77 30.87 8.63
CA PRO A 2 12.52 30.07 7.42
C PRO A 2 13.33 28.74 7.45
N ALA A 3 12.71 27.65 7.00
CA ALA A 3 13.34 26.33 6.94
C ALA A 3 14.45 26.29 5.87
N ASN A 4 15.57 25.61 6.16
CA ASN A 4 16.71 25.53 5.25
C ASN A 4 16.37 24.65 4.02
N PRO A 5 16.40 25.20 2.79
CA PRO A 5 15.95 24.49 1.59
C PRO A 5 16.78 23.25 1.24
N LYS A 6 18.03 23.12 1.72
CA LYS A 6 18.90 21.96 1.45
C LYS A 6 18.28 20.61 1.85
N TYR A 7 17.38 20.60 2.84
CA TYR A 7 16.73 19.40 3.36
C TYR A 7 15.33 19.14 2.76
N LEU A 8 14.81 20.09 1.98
CA LEU A 8 13.53 19.93 1.30
C LEU A 8 13.73 19.22 -0.03
N THR A 9 12.80 18.32 -0.38
CA THR A 9 12.79 17.70 -1.71
C THR A 9 12.53 18.78 -2.76
N GLN A 10 13.58 19.16 -3.49
CA GLN A 10 13.55 20.27 -4.45
C GLN A 10 12.78 19.95 -5.75
N SER A 11 12.70 18.67 -6.13
CA SER A 11 12.00 18.24 -7.33
C SER A 11 10.51 18.02 -7.06
N ASN A 12 9.67 18.82 -7.73
CA ASN A 12 8.21 18.66 -7.70
C ASN A 12 7.76 17.26 -8.14
N TRP A 13 8.48 16.63 -9.06
CA TRP A 13 8.18 15.27 -9.55
C TRP A 13 8.47 14.19 -8.51
N GLN A 14 9.54 14.35 -7.74
CA GLN A 14 9.84 13.45 -6.63
C GLN A 14 8.80 13.58 -5.51
N ARG A 15 8.35 14.82 -5.25
CA ARG A 15 7.28 15.08 -4.27
C ARG A 15 5.96 14.47 -4.71
N PHE A 16 5.56 14.66 -5.97
CA PHE A 16 4.36 14.03 -6.53
C PHE A 16 4.42 12.51 -6.40
N ALA A 17 5.50 11.89 -6.85
CA ALA A 17 5.65 10.44 -6.79
C ALA A 17 5.58 9.89 -5.35
N LYS A 18 6.13 10.59 -4.35
CA LYS A 18 6.02 10.20 -2.94
C LYS A 18 4.60 10.33 -2.38
N ILE A 19 3.90 11.42 -2.71
CA ILE A 19 2.50 11.61 -2.31
C ILE A 19 1.63 10.51 -2.92
N THR A 20 1.78 10.26 -4.23
CA THR A 20 1.07 9.20 -4.93
C THR A 20 1.40 7.82 -4.35
N ALA A 21 2.67 7.55 -4.04
CA ALA A 21 3.09 6.30 -3.41
C ALA A 21 2.47 6.13 -2.01
N GLY A 22 2.47 7.17 -1.19
CA GLY A 22 1.91 7.10 0.16
C GLY A 22 0.39 6.96 0.16
N ILE A 23 -0.31 7.80 -0.60
CA ILE A 23 -1.78 7.81 -0.63
C ILE A 23 -2.30 6.61 -1.42
N LEU A 24 -2.07 6.57 -2.74
CA LEU A 24 -2.66 5.55 -3.61
C LEU A 24 -1.92 4.22 -3.51
N GLY A 25 -0.58 4.25 -3.60
CA GLY A 25 0.23 3.03 -3.56
C GLY A 25 0.11 2.29 -2.24
N GLY A 26 0.23 3.00 -1.11
CA GLY A 26 0.12 2.42 0.22
C GLY A 26 -1.27 1.87 0.51
N TYR A 27 -2.32 2.55 0.04
CA TYR A 27 -3.70 2.11 0.25
C TYR A 27 -3.97 0.83 -0.54
N ALA A 28 -3.62 0.82 -1.84
CA ALA A 28 -3.76 -0.36 -2.70
C ALA A 28 -3.00 -1.56 -2.13
N LEU A 29 -1.76 -1.35 -1.66
CA LEU A 29 -0.97 -2.41 -1.04
C LEU A 29 -1.60 -2.94 0.24
N SER A 30 -2.12 -2.04 1.09
CA SER A 30 -2.78 -2.43 2.34
C SER A 30 -4.04 -3.27 2.07
N VAL A 31 -4.89 -2.84 1.15
CA VAL A 31 -6.14 -3.55 0.82
C VAL A 31 -5.84 -4.91 0.19
N THR A 32 -4.95 -4.97 -0.81
CA THR A 32 -4.61 -6.22 -1.50
C THR A 32 -3.96 -7.24 -0.56
N MET A 33 -3.12 -6.80 0.38
CA MET A 33 -2.58 -7.67 1.43
C MET A 33 -3.70 -8.29 2.29
N HIS A 34 -4.67 -7.49 2.74
CA HIS A 34 -5.78 -8.02 3.56
C HIS A 34 -6.69 -8.96 2.75
N MET A 35 -6.84 -8.74 1.44
CA MET A 35 -7.57 -9.68 0.58
C MET A 35 -6.85 -11.02 0.44
N VAL A 36 -5.51 -11.05 0.38
CA VAL A 36 -4.77 -12.31 0.44
C VAL A 36 -5.01 -13.02 1.78
N LEU A 37 -5.05 -12.29 2.89
CA LEU A 37 -5.40 -12.88 4.19
C LEU A 37 -6.82 -13.48 4.21
N ALA A 38 -7.78 -12.84 3.54
CA ALA A 38 -9.15 -13.33 3.43
C ALA A 38 -9.28 -14.62 2.59
N LEU A 39 -8.26 -14.99 1.80
CA LEU A 39 -8.22 -16.29 1.13
C LEU A 39 -7.78 -17.45 2.05
N VAL A 40 -6.97 -17.13 3.07
CA VAL A 40 -6.37 -18.13 3.96
C VAL A 40 -7.19 -18.29 5.25
N PHE A 41 -7.79 -17.19 5.72
CA PHE A 41 -8.57 -17.12 6.93
C PHE A 41 -10.05 -16.87 6.63
N ASP A 42 -10.88 -16.95 7.67
CA ASP A 42 -12.29 -16.58 7.60
C ASP A 42 -12.47 -15.13 7.08
N PRO A 43 -13.13 -14.94 5.93
CA PRO A 43 -13.24 -13.63 5.29
C PRO A 43 -13.95 -12.60 6.15
N VAL A 44 -14.95 -13.02 6.93
CA VAL A 44 -15.74 -12.13 7.79
C VAL A 44 -14.87 -11.60 8.92
N LYS A 45 -14.10 -12.47 9.56
CA LYS A 45 -13.15 -12.07 10.62
C LYS A 45 -12.06 -11.16 10.07
N VAL A 46 -11.53 -11.47 8.88
CA VAL A 46 -10.53 -10.62 8.22
C VAL A 46 -11.12 -9.25 7.88
N LEU A 47 -12.35 -9.18 7.37
CA LEU A 47 -13.00 -7.91 7.03
C LEU A 47 -13.22 -7.02 8.27
N ILE A 48 -13.72 -7.60 9.38
CA ILE A 48 -13.91 -6.86 10.64
C ILE A 48 -12.57 -6.32 11.16
N THR A 49 -11.54 -7.16 11.21
CA THR A 49 -10.21 -6.74 11.70
C THR A 49 -9.53 -5.74 10.75
N SER A 50 -9.69 -5.91 9.44
CA SER A 50 -9.15 -5.03 8.41
C SER A 50 -9.64 -3.58 8.52
N THR A 51 -10.83 -3.36 9.08
CA THR A 51 -11.39 -2.03 9.31
C THR A 51 -10.43 -1.14 10.12
N TYR A 52 -9.67 -1.73 11.05
CA TYR A 52 -8.67 -1.02 11.85
C TYR A 52 -7.26 -1.17 11.27
N SER A 53 -6.87 -2.40 10.88
CA SER A 53 -5.49 -2.68 10.47
C SER A 53 -5.12 -2.11 9.10
N ILE A 54 -6.08 -1.91 8.18
CA ILE A 54 -5.82 -1.23 6.90
C ILE A 54 -5.31 0.18 7.16
N PHE A 55 -5.95 0.93 8.07
CA PHE A 55 -5.54 2.31 8.35
C PHE A 55 -4.14 2.38 8.95
N ILE A 56 -3.83 1.50 9.92
CA ILE A 56 -2.53 1.46 10.59
C ILE A 56 -1.41 1.08 9.60
N LEU A 57 -1.64 0.05 8.79
CA LEU A 57 -0.70 -0.37 7.76
C LEU A 57 -0.51 0.72 6.71
N TRP A 58 -1.59 1.34 6.27
CA TRP A 58 -1.55 2.41 5.28
C TRP A 58 -0.76 3.62 5.78
N ALA A 59 -1.00 4.06 7.02
CA ALA A 59 -0.24 5.15 7.64
C ALA A 59 1.26 4.81 7.73
N THR A 60 1.60 3.57 8.09
CA THR A 60 2.99 3.10 8.14
C THR A 60 3.65 3.14 6.76
N LEU A 61 2.97 2.65 5.72
CA LEU A 61 3.46 2.68 4.35
C LEU A 61 3.58 4.11 3.80
N MET A 62 2.73 5.03 4.25
CA MET A 62 2.82 6.44 3.90
C MET A 62 4.11 7.06 4.46
N ILE A 63 4.44 6.80 5.72
CA ILE A 63 5.70 7.25 6.34
C ILE A 63 6.90 6.70 5.56
N LEU A 64 6.86 5.41 5.19
CA LEU A 64 7.90 4.77 4.39
C LEU A 64 8.05 5.40 2.99
N ALA A 65 6.95 5.80 2.36
CA ALA A 65 6.98 6.50 1.07
C ALA A 65 7.72 7.85 1.15
N PHE A 66 7.53 8.59 2.24
CA PHE A 66 8.24 9.86 2.45
C PHE A 66 9.71 9.66 2.85
N LEU A 67 10.04 8.57 3.55
CA LEU A 67 11.41 8.20 3.93
C LEU A 67 12.27 7.78 2.72
N ALA A 68 11.65 7.26 1.66
CA ALA A 68 12.36 6.80 0.48
C ALA A 68 13.16 7.94 -0.21
N ARG A 69 14.39 7.66 -0.65
CA ARG A 69 15.22 8.66 -1.36
C ARG A 69 14.67 9.02 -2.75
N ASN A 70 13.96 8.09 -3.40
CA ASN A 70 13.38 8.28 -4.73
C ASN A 70 11.90 7.84 -4.74
N GLY A 71 11.01 8.80 -5.01
CA GLY A 71 9.55 8.62 -5.04
C GLY A 71 9.09 7.65 -6.13
N TRP A 72 9.73 7.66 -7.30
CA TRP A 72 9.37 6.75 -8.39
C TRP A 72 9.70 5.30 -8.08
N LYS A 73 10.82 5.06 -7.38
CA LYS A 73 11.21 3.71 -6.96
C LYS A 73 10.21 3.14 -5.96
N ILE A 74 9.84 3.92 -4.93
CA ILE A 74 8.91 3.43 -3.92
C ILE A 74 7.49 3.26 -4.47
N LEU A 75 7.04 4.16 -5.36
CA LEU A 75 5.78 4.00 -6.07
C LEU A 75 5.76 2.71 -6.88
N GLY A 76 6.81 2.46 -7.68
CA GLY A 76 6.94 1.24 -8.48
C GLY A 76 6.95 -0.03 -7.62
N ILE A 77 7.65 -0.02 -6.48
CA ILE A 77 7.69 -1.17 -5.55
C ILE A 77 6.29 -1.43 -4.98
N TYR A 78 5.59 -0.39 -4.50
CA TYR A 78 4.25 -0.57 -3.93
C TYR A 78 3.25 -1.11 -4.96
N LEU A 79 3.29 -0.58 -6.19
CA LEU A 79 2.45 -1.06 -7.28
C LEU A 79 2.79 -2.50 -7.67
N LEU A 80 4.07 -2.86 -7.76
CA LEU A 80 4.50 -4.21 -8.09
C LEU A 80 4.02 -5.22 -7.04
N ILE A 81 4.22 -4.94 -5.76
CA ILE A 81 3.77 -5.84 -4.69
C ILE A 81 2.24 -5.94 -4.68
N SER A 82 1.53 -4.81 -4.87
CA SER A 82 0.06 -4.82 -4.97
C SER A 82 -0.43 -5.67 -6.14
N LEU A 83 0.27 -5.64 -7.28
CA LEU A 83 -0.06 -6.45 -8.45
C LEU A 83 0.17 -7.94 -8.18
N VAL A 84 1.26 -8.28 -7.50
CA VAL A 84 1.52 -9.66 -7.04
C VAL A 84 0.40 -10.16 -6.12
N PHE A 85 -0.01 -9.37 -5.13
CA PHE A 85 -1.12 -9.73 -4.26
C PHE A 85 -2.45 -9.82 -5.02
N CYS A 86 -2.70 -8.92 -5.97
CA CYS A 86 -3.88 -8.98 -6.83
C CYS A 86 -3.91 -10.29 -7.65
N ALA A 87 -2.77 -10.70 -8.21
CA ALA A 87 -2.65 -11.97 -8.92
C ALA A 87 -2.93 -13.16 -7.98
N MET A 88 -2.36 -13.16 -6.77
CA MET A 88 -2.64 -14.17 -5.75
C MET A 88 -4.13 -14.25 -5.40
N VAL A 89 -4.80 -13.10 -5.23
CA VAL A 89 -6.24 -13.03 -4.97
C VAL A 89 -7.04 -13.60 -6.14
N TYR A 90 -6.69 -13.21 -7.36
CA TYR A 90 -7.38 -13.67 -8.57
C TYR A 90 -7.30 -15.19 -8.74
N PHE A 91 -6.10 -15.77 -8.63
CA PHE A 91 -5.92 -17.22 -8.73
C PHE A 91 -6.47 -17.97 -7.51
N GLY A 92 -6.30 -17.43 -6.31
CA GLY A 92 -6.80 -18.06 -5.07
C GLY A 92 -8.32 -18.12 -5.03
N ASN A 93 -9.01 -17.04 -5.39
CA ASN A 93 -10.47 -16.98 -5.42
C ASN A 93 -11.07 -17.89 -6.50
N ALA A 94 -10.32 -18.21 -7.56
CA ALA A 94 -10.73 -19.19 -8.57
C ALA A 94 -10.77 -20.62 -8.02
N HIS A 95 -10.03 -20.92 -6.95
CA HIS A 95 -9.98 -22.24 -6.32
C HIS A 95 -10.78 -22.32 -5.00
N ASN A 96 -10.85 -21.22 -4.24
CA ASN A 96 -11.59 -21.13 -3.00
C ASN A 96 -12.31 -19.77 -2.90
N PRO A 97 -13.58 -19.69 -3.31
CA PRO A 97 -14.29 -18.42 -3.41
C PRO A 97 -14.59 -17.84 -2.03
N ILE A 98 -14.25 -16.56 -1.85
CA ILE A 98 -14.44 -15.77 -0.61
C ILE A 98 -15.92 -15.69 -0.17
N ASN A 99 -16.85 -16.02 -1.07
CA ASN A 99 -18.30 -15.92 -0.94
C ASN A 99 -19.03 -17.28 -0.94
N SER A 100 -18.35 -18.37 -0.56
CA SER A 100 -18.98 -19.69 -0.35
C SER A 100 -19.42 -19.95 1.09
#